data_AF-A0A414B836-F1
#
_entry.id   AF-A0A414B836-F1
#
_cell.length_a   1.000
_cell.length_b   1.000
_cell.length_c   1.000
_cell.angle_alpha   90.00
_cell.angle_beta   90.00
_cell.angle_gamma   90.00
#
_symmetry.space_group_name_H-M   'P 1'
#
loop_
_entity.id
_entity.type
_entity.pdbx_description
1 polymer ?
#
loop_
_entity_poly.entity_id
_entity_poly.type
_entity_poly.pdbx_seq_one_letter_code
_entity_poly.pdbx_strand_id
1 'polypeptide(L)' 'MAIKSKARHDLTLRSIKREIAAGRDMACWLDKAYSHLDNGLLTEEDIAEVEALAQAYYDALDAEDSKEEATDDTETVS' A
#
# COMPACT_ATOMS: atom_id res chain seq x y z
N MET A 1 -20.45 4.51 21.95
CA MET A 1 -19.73 3.69 20.96
C MET A 1 -18.28 4.16 20.95
N ALA A 2 -17.33 3.24 21.10
CA ALA A 2 -16.02 3.50 21.69
C ALA A 2 -15.22 4.57 20.94
N ILE A 3 -14.95 5.69 21.63
CA ILE A 3 -13.91 6.64 21.23
C ILE A 3 -12.58 5.90 21.42
N LYS A 4 -12.14 5.14 20.41
CA LYS A 4 -10.76 4.71 20.36
C LYS A 4 -9.92 5.98 20.29
N SER A 5 -8.92 6.07 21.17
CA SER A 5 -8.02 7.23 21.28
C SER A 5 -7.60 7.74 19.90
N LYS A 6 -8.07 8.93 19.53
CA LYS A 6 -7.78 9.59 18.25
C LYS A 6 -6.27 9.66 17.97
N ALA A 7 -5.49 9.91 19.02
CA ALA A 7 -4.03 9.91 18.93
C ALA A 7 -3.46 8.56 18.43
N ARG A 8 -4.02 7.44 18.89
CA ARG A 8 -3.61 6.11 18.46
C ARG A 8 -4.05 5.82 17.03
N HIS A 9 -5.28 6.21 16.67
CA HIS A 9 -5.77 6.14 15.28
C HIS A 9 -4.80 6.87 14.33
N ASP A 10 -4.54 8.15 14.60
CA ASP A 10 -3.73 9.00 13.73
C ASP A 10 -2.28 8.50 13.63
N LEU A 11 -1.70 8.03 14.74
CA LEU A 11 -0.36 7.44 14.74
C LEU A 11 -0.30 6.14 13.93
N THR A 12 -1.26 5.24 14.12
CA THR A 12 -1.31 3.97 13.38
C THR A 12 -1.48 4.21 11.89
N LEU A 13 -2.44 5.07 11.50
CA LEU A 13 -2.71 5.37 10.10
C LEU A 13 -1.49 6.01 9.41
N ARG A 14 -0.85 6.98 10.07
CA ARG A 14 0.37 7.61 9.55
C ARG A 14 1.52 6.61 9.40
N SER A 15 1.68 5.69 10.35
CA SER A 15 2.71 4.66 10.25
C SER A 15 2.46 3.76 9.04
N ILE A 16 1.24 3.25 8.87
CA ILE A 16 0.90 2.35 7.76
C ILE A 16 1.14 3.04 6.41
N LYS A 17 0.61 4.26 6.23
CA LYS A 17 0.77 5.04 4.99
C LYS A 17 2.24 5.29 4.65
N ARG A 18 3.07 5.59 5.65
CA ARG A 18 4.52 5.81 5.44
C ARG A 18 5.24 4.56 4.97
N GLU A 19 4.90 3.40 5.53
CA GLU A 19 5.57 2.14 5.20
C GLU A 19 5.16 1.65 3.80
N ILE A 20 3.87 1.78 3.46
CA ILE A 20 3.36 1.52 2.11
C ILE A 20 3.99 2.45 1.07
N ALA A 21 4.04 3.75 1.35
CA ALA A 21 4.70 4.71 0.45
C ALA A 21 6.21 4.44 0.27
N ALA A 22 6.82 3.72 1.20
CA ALA A 22 8.21 3.30 1.12
C ALA A 22 8.40 1.91 0.47
N GLY A 23 7.32 1.27 0.01
CA GLY A 23 7.35 -0.06 -0.63
C GLY A 23 7.80 -1.19 0.28
N ARG A 24 7.81 -1.00 1.61
CA ARG A 24 8.29 -2.02 2.56
C ARG A 24 7.16 -2.99 2.88
N ASP A 25 7.32 -4.25 2.48
CA ASP A 25 6.43 -5.38 2.81
C ASP A 25 4.94 -5.02 2.71
N MET A 26 4.52 -4.66 1.50
CA MET A 26 3.18 -4.16 1.17
C MET A 26 2.06 -5.07 1.68
N ALA A 27 2.20 -6.38 1.48
CA ALA A 27 1.20 -7.36 1.88
C ALA A 27 1.01 -7.38 3.41
N CYS A 28 2.10 -7.35 4.18
CA CYS A 28 2.06 -7.32 5.64
C CYS A 28 1.39 -6.05 6.18
N TRP A 29 1.66 -4.88 5.58
CA TRP A 29 1.06 -3.63 6.03
C TRP A 29 -0.41 -3.49 5.64
N LEU A 30 -0.82 -4.02 4.47
CA LEU A 30 -2.22 -4.11 4.08
C LEU A 30 -2.99 -5.05 5.02
N ASP A 31 -2.47 -6.25 5.28
CA ASP A 31 -3.08 -7.21 6.21
C ASP A 31 -3.25 -6.61 7.62
N LYS A 32 -2.26 -5.86 8.07
CA LYS A 32 -2.33 -5.13 9.34
C LYS A 32 -3.36 -4.00 9.33
N ALA A 33 -3.52 -3.28 8.22
CA ALA A 33 -4.55 -2.25 8.09
C ALA A 33 -5.95 -2.87 8.20
N TYR A 34 -6.19 -3.97 7.48
CA TYR A 34 -7.43 -4.74 7.56
C TYR A 34 -7.70 -5.30 8.97
N SER A 35 -6.68 -5.83 9.64
CA SER A 35 -6.78 -6.23 11.04
C SER A 35 -7.20 -5.06 11.96
N HIS A 36 -6.77 -3.83 11.67
CA HIS A 36 -7.17 -2.65 12.43
C HIS A 36 -8.58 -2.16 12.10
N LEU A 37 -9.08 -2.40 10.88
CA LEU A 37 -10.48 -2.21 10.51
C LEU A 37 -11.38 -3.14 11.33
N ASP A 38 -11.07 -4.44 11.37
CA ASP A 38 -11.87 -5.43 12.11
C ASP A 38 -11.95 -5.13 13.61
N ASN A 39 -10.83 -4.69 14.18
CA ASN A 39 -10.80 -4.26 15.56
C ASN A 39 -11.62 -2.98 15.79
N GLY A 40 -11.91 -2.21 14.74
CA GLY A 40 -12.58 -0.90 14.74
C GLY A 40 -11.65 0.27 15.05
N LEU A 41 -10.32 0.09 14.90
CA LEU A 41 -9.33 1.16 15.10
C LEU A 41 -9.23 2.05 13.87
N LEU A 42 -9.32 1.46 12.67
CA LEU A 42 -9.43 2.16 11.40
C LEU A 42 -10.87 2.04 10.87
N THR A 43 -11.20 2.90 9.93
CA THR A 43 -12.46 2.91 9.20
C THR A 43 -12.26 2.45 7.76
N GLU A 44 -13.35 2.15 7.06
CA GLU A 44 -13.30 1.77 5.64
C GLU A 44 -12.68 2.90 4.78
N GLU A 45 -12.92 4.17 5.15
CA GLU A 45 -12.32 5.33 4.48
C GLU A 45 -10.79 5.33 4.64
N ASP A 46 -10.28 5.03 5.84
CA ASP A 46 -8.84 4.93 6.09
C ASP A 46 -8.19 3.82 5.26
N ILE A 47 -8.90 2.70 5.08
CA ILE A 47 -8.45 1.55 4.28
C ILE A 47 -8.40 1.93 2.80
N ALA A 48 -9.43 2.59 2.28
CA ALA A 48 -9.44 3.06 0.90
C ALA A 48 -8.26 3.99 0.59
N GLU A 49 -7.88 4.87 1.52
CA GLU A 49 -6.68 5.71 1.36
C GLU A 49 -5.37 4.91 1.35
N VAL A 50 -5.28 3.87 2.18
CA VAL A 50 -4.13 2.94 2.25
C VAL A 50 -4.02 2.12 0.97
N GLU A 51 -5.14 1.65 0.43
CA GLU A 51 -5.20 0.91 -0.84
C GLU A 51 -4.85 1.79 -2.04
N ALA A 52 -5.30 3.04 -2.07
CA ALA A 52 -4.93 3.97 -3.13
C ALA A 52 -3.41 4.21 -3.18
N LEU A 53 -2.76 4.31 -2.01
CA LEU A 53 -1.30 4.40 -1.95
C LEU A 53 -0.62 3.11 -2.43
N ALA A 54 -1.19 1.95 -2.11
CA ALA A 54 -0.69 0.67 -2.57
C ALA A 54 -0.79 0.54 -4.09
N GLN A 55 -1.94 0.89 -4.65
CA GLN A 55 -2.18 0.88 -6.08
C GLN A 55 -1.22 1.83 -6.80
N ALA A 56 -1.07 3.06 -6.30
CA ALA A 56 -0.13 4.03 -6.88
C ALA A 56 1.33 3.53 -6.87
N TYR A 57 1.73 2.75 -5.87
CA TYR A 57 3.05 2.11 -5.85
C TYR A 57 3.20 1.07 -6.97
N TYR A 58 2.21 0.21 -7.18
CA TYR A 58 2.23 -0.77 -8.27
C TYR A 58 2.12 -0.13 -9.64
N ASP A 59 1.27 0.89 -9.80
CA ASP A 59 1.16 1.65 -11.05
C ASP A 59 2.50 2.34 -11.40
N ALA A 60 3.23 2.84 -10.39
CA ALA A 60 4.56 3.41 -10.59
C ALA A 60 5.60 2.34 -10.96
N LEU A 61 5.58 1.16 -10.32
CA LEU A 61 6.46 0.06 -10.70
C LEU A 61 6.20 -0.44 -12.12
N ASP A 62 4.94 -0.62 -12.50
CA ASP A 62 4.54 -1.06 -13.83
C ASP A 62 4.96 -0.07 -14.93
N ALA A 63 4.86 1.23 -14.65
CA ALA A 63 5.32 2.28 -15.56
C ALA A 63 6.86 2.32 -15.71
N GLU A 64 7.61 2.00 -14.66
CA GLU A 64 9.06 1.90 -14.72
C GLU A 64 9.50 0.60 -15.44
N ASP A 65 8.85 -0.53 -15.17
CA ASP A 65 9.12 -1.84 -15.80
C ASP A 65 8.80 -1.83 -17.31
N SER A 66 7.65 -1.24 -17.69
CA SER A 66 7.28 -1.00 -19.09
C SER A 66 8.29 -0.17 -19.88
N LYS A 67 9.15 0.60 -19.19
CA LYS A 67 10.20 1.41 -19.80
C LYS A 67 11.50 0.63 -20.01
N GLU A 68 11.72 -0.42 -19.23
CA GLU A 68 12.89 -1.32 -19.33
C GLU A 68 12.64 -2.46 -20.34
N GLU A 69 11.40 -2.97 -20.46
CA GLU A 69 11.03 -4.02 -21.44
C GLU A 69 11.22 -3.61 -22.91
N ALA A 70 11.28 -2.32 -23.24
CA ALA A 70 11.51 -1.85 -24.61
C ALA A 70 12.93 -2.12 -25.15
N THR A 71 13.79 -2.84 -24.43
CA THR A 71 15.20 -3.06 -24.81
C THR A 71 15.68 -4.52 -24.88
N ASP A 72 14.86 -5.55 -24.62
CA ASP A 72 15.35 -6.95 -24.58
C ASP A 72 14.72 -7.93 -25.60
N ASP A 73 13.86 -7.49 -26.52
CA ASP A 73 13.14 -8.42 -27.42
C ASP A 73 13.81 -8.67 -28.80
N THR A 74 15.15 -8.73 -28.86
CA THR A 74 15.84 -9.25 -30.07
C THR A 74 17.05 -10.12 -29.72
N GLU A 75 16.84 -11.36 -29.29
CA GLU A 75 17.70 -12.50 -29.67
C GLU A 75 17.15 -13.82 -29.11
N THR A 76 16.17 -14.43 -29.80
CA THR A 76 16.04 -15.91 -29.89
C THR A 76 15.10 -16.24 -31.04
N VAL A 77 15.67 -16.54 -32.22
CA VAL A 77 15.41 -17.72 -33.05
C VAL A 77 16.37 -17.62 -34.25
N SER A 78 17.37 -18.49 -34.29
CA SER A 78 18.09 -18.90 -35.50
C SER A 78 18.40 -20.39 -35.40
#